data_AF-A0A6N7BTK3-F1
#
_entry.id   AF-A0A6N7BTK3-F1
#
_cell.length_a   1.000
_cell.length_b   1.000
_cell.length_c   1.000
_cell.angle_alpha   90.00
_cell.angle_beta   90.00
_cell.angle_gamma   90.00
#
_symmetry.space_group_name_H-M   'P 1'
#
loop_
_entity.id
_entity.type
_entity.pdbx_description
1 polymer ?
#
loop_
_entity_poly.entity_id
_entity_poly.type
_entity_poly.pdbx_seq_one_letter_code
_entity_poly.pdbx_strand_id
1 'polypeptide(L)'
;MIFEFAKYTEVTELAFKVNPEYQANSYERIFLCCDTKVFWIARILKGYGEDYEELEGSYIVERDKKDKWAKTEKLNRPKAEKLLINDELENWDYEVYDCLEDAIESLDDGFGINNLSEVAR
;
A
#
# COMPACT_ATOMS: atom_id res chain seq x y z
N MET A 1 14.76 -5.02 11.06
CA MET A 1 14.46 -4.95 9.61
C MET A 1 12.98 -4.56 9.55
N ILE A 2 12.63 -3.43 8.92
CA ILE A 2 11.31 -2.80 9.09
C ILE A 2 10.22 -3.55 8.30
N PHE A 3 10.61 -4.11 7.15
CA PHE A 3 9.74 -4.97 6.36
C PHE A 3 9.78 -6.40 6.91
N GLU A 4 8.61 -6.89 7.31
CA GLU A 4 8.42 -8.26 7.79
C GLU A 4 7.69 -9.08 6.71
N PHE A 5 7.90 -10.40 6.76
CA PHE A 5 7.24 -11.31 5.83
C PHE A 5 5.76 -11.42 6.17
N ALA A 6 4.90 -11.42 5.14
CA ALA A 6 3.45 -11.51 5.26
C ALA A 6 2.82 -10.45 6.17
N LYS A 7 3.43 -9.26 6.25
CA LYS A 7 2.95 -8.13 7.05
C LYS A 7 3.07 -6.83 6.27
N TYR A 8 2.03 -6.02 6.31
CA TYR A 8 2.07 -4.70 5.68
C TYR A 8 2.95 -3.73 6.47
N THR A 9 3.68 -2.92 5.71
CA THR A 9 4.45 -1.79 6.21
C THR A 9 3.92 -0.53 5.55
N GLU A 10 3.49 0.43 6.35
CA GLU A 10 3.12 1.76 5.87
C GLU A 10 4.36 2.49 5.35
N VAL A 11 4.26 2.97 4.10
CA VAL A 11 5.34 3.66 3.38
C VAL A 11 4.88 4.98 2.76
N THR A 12 3.76 5.53 3.23
CA THR A 12 3.10 6.73 2.68
C THR A 12 4.07 7.88 2.40
N GLU A 13 4.90 8.28 3.37
CA GLU A 13 5.86 9.37 3.19
C GLU A 13 6.90 9.09 2.10
N LEU A 14 7.38 7.85 2.03
CA LEU A 14 8.34 7.43 1.01
C LEU A 14 7.68 7.43 -0.37
N ALA A 15 6.46 6.89 -0.46
CA ALA A 15 5.67 6.82 -1.69
C ALA A 15 5.45 8.21 -2.28
N PHE A 16 4.96 9.16 -1.48
CA PHE A 16 4.74 10.55 -1.93
C PHE A 16 6.03 11.25 -2.37
N LYS A 17 7.16 10.90 -1.76
CA LYS A 17 8.46 11.46 -2.14
C LYS A 17 8.96 10.93 -3.50
N VAL A 18 8.75 9.65 -3.79
CA VAL A 18 9.35 8.99 -4.97
C VAL A 18 8.40 8.91 -6.17
N ASN A 19 7.09 9.00 -5.93
CA ASN A 19 6.08 9.00 -6.97
C ASN A 19 4.98 10.04 -6.61
N PRO A 20 4.98 11.23 -7.25
CA PRO A 20 4.01 12.28 -6.96
C PRO A 20 2.58 11.95 -7.45
N GLU A 21 2.41 10.93 -8.29
CA GLU A 21 1.08 10.55 -8.81
C GLU A 21 0.15 10.05 -7.71
N TYR A 22 0.68 9.47 -6.63
CA TYR A 22 -0.14 9.10 -5.47
C TYR A 22 -0.89 10.30 -4.89
N GLN A 23 -0.21 11.43 -4.73
CA GLN A 23 -0.83 12.65 -4.21
C GLN A 23 -1.75 13.29 -5.24
N ALA A 24 -1.36 13.27 -6.52
CA ALA A 24 -2.18 13.81 -7.60
C ALA A 24 -3.52 13.07 -7.76
N ASN A 25 -3.55 11.77 -7.49
CA ASN A 25 -4.74 10.93 -7.53
C ASN A 25 -5.43 10.78 -6.16
N SER A 26 -5.11 11.62 -5.17
CA SER A 26 -5.78 11.66 -3.86
C SER A 26 -5.67 10.37 -3.00
N TYR A 27 -4.61 9.58 -3.19
CA TYR A 27 -4.32 8.49 -2.27
C TYR A 27 -3.87 9.02 -0.91
N GLU A 28 -4.40 8.43 0.17
CA GLU A 28 -4.20 8.89 1.54
C GLU A 28 -3.14 8.07 2.31
N ARG A 29 -3.06 6.76 2.04
CA ARG A 29 -2.10 5.84 2.70
C ARG A 29 -1.61 4.78 1.73
N ILE A 30 -0.31 4.50 1.78
CA ILE A 30 0.34 3.50 0.90
C ILE A 30 1.08 2.48 1.77
N PHE A 31 0.90 1.20 1.45
CA PHE A 31 1.48 0.08 2.17
C PHE A 31 2.16 -0.91 1.22
N LEU A 32 3.21 -1.56 1.72
CA LEU A 32 3.87 -2.67 1.03
C LEU A 32 3.87 -3.90 1.91
N CYS A 33 3.61 -5.06 1.31
CA CYS A 33 3.76 -6.35 1.96
C CYS A 33 4.60 -7.30 1.10
N CYS A 34 5.40 -8.13 1.76
CA CYS A 34 6.29 -9.09 1.14
C CYS A 34 5.79 -10.51 1.43
N ASP A 35 5.29 -11.20 0.40
CA ASP A 35 4.80 -12.57 0.51
C ASP A 35 5.75 -13.55 -0.22
N THR A 36 5.41 -14.84 -0.32
CA THR A 36 6.25 -15.92 -0.82
C THR A 36 6.64 -15.74 -2.28
N LYS A 37 5.71 -15.20 -3.10
CA LYS A 37 5.87 -15.10 -4.56
C LYS A 37 5.75 -13.68 -5.09
N VAL A 38 5.11 -12.79 -4.35
CA VAL A 38 4.78 -11.44 -4.82
C VAL A 38 5.14 -10.41 -3.76
N PHE A 39 5.28 -9.17 -4.22
CA PHE A 39 5.15 -7.98 -3.40
C PHE A 39 3.76 -7.41 -3.60
N TRP A 40 3.06 -7.17 -2.51
CA TRP A 40 1.77 -6.48 -2.53
C TRP A 40 2.00 -4.99 -2.37
N ILE A 41 1.29 -4.22 -3.17
CA ILE A 41 1.14 -2.77 -3.02
C ILE A 41 -0.32 -2.54 -2.66
N ALA A 42 -0.58 -1.94 -1.52
CA ALA A 42 -1.92 -1.52 -1.13
C ALA A 42 -1.98 -0.01 -1.04
N ARG A 43 -3.05 0.58 -1.57
CA ARG A 43 -3.24 2.04 -1.63
C ARG A 43 -4.65 2.35 -1.17
N ILE A 44 -4.78 3.28 -0.24
CA ILE A 44 -6.08 3.76 0.24
C ILE A 44 -6.41 5.05 -0.49
N LEU A 45 -7.47 5.01 -1.30
CA LEU A 45 -8.03 6.13 -2.03
C LEU A 45 -9.25 6.66 -1.26
N LYS A 46 -9.34 7.98 -1.05
CA LYS A 46 -10.44 8.60 -0.31
C LYS A 46 -11.49 9.19 -1.24
N GLY A 47 -12.75 9.02 -0.88
CA GLY A 47 -13.87 9.76 -1.45
C GLY A 47 -14.50 9.09 -2.68
N TYR A 48 -14.33 7.77 -2.82
CA TYR A 48 -14.85 7.01 -3.95
C TYR A 48 -15.57 5.73 -3.52
N GLY A 49 -16.71 5.45 -4.15
CA GLY A 49 -17.53 4.25 -3.95
C GLY A 49 -17.14 3.06 -4.83
N GLU A 50 -18.02 2.06 -4.93
CA GLU A 50 -17.74 0.78 -5.61
C GLU A 50 -17.50 0.92 -7.12
N ASP A 51 -18.14 1.89 -7.77
CA ASP A 51 -18.01 2.18 -9.20
C ASP A 51 -17.06 3.37 -9.46
N TYR A 52 -16.21 3.72 -8.48
CA TYR A 52 -15.34 4.90 -8.51
C TYR A 52 -16.11 6.22 -8.71
N GLU A 53 -17.35 6.25 -8.24
CA GLU A 53 -18.15 7.46 -8.11
C GLU A 53 -17.74 8.26 -6.88
N GLU A 54 -17.81 9.59 -6.96
CA GLU A 54 -17.51 10.44 -5.81
C GLU A 54 -18.51 10.17 -4.67
N LEU A 55 -18.00 9.67 -3.54
CA LEU A 55 -18.78 9.37 -2.35
C LEU A 55 -18.04 9.86 -1.12
N GLU A 56 -18.48 10.99 -0.56
CA GLU A 56 -17.85 11.57 0.61
C GLU A 56 -17.88 10.61 1.81
N GLY A 57 -16.75 10.46 2.48
CA GLY A 57 -16.60 9.59 3.66
C GLY A 57 -16.27 8.14 3.33
N SER A 58 -16.28 7.73 2.07
CA SER A 58 -15.88 6.39 1.64
C SER A 58 -14.37 6.27 1.38
N TYR A 59 -13.88 5.04 1.45
CA TYR A 59 -12.48 4.69 1.24
C TYR A 59 -12.37 3.43 0.39
N ILE A 60 -11.55 3.46 -0.66
CA ILE A 60 -11.21 2.28 -1.46
C ILE A 60 -9.83 1.80 -1.06
N VAL A 61 -9.70 0.53 -0.69
CA VAL A 61 -8.43 -0.17 -0.56
C VAL A 61 -8.14 -0.89 -1.87
N GLU A 62 -7.26 -0.31 -2.68
CA GLU A 62 -6.77 -0.97 -3.89
C GLU A 62 -5.56 -1.84 -3.59
N ARG A 63 -5.52 -3.02 -4.20
CA ARG A 63 -4.42 -3.97 -4.05
C ARG A 63 -3.89 -4.34 -5.41
N ASP A 64 -2.57 -4.26 -5.56
CA ASP A 64 -1.86 -4.80 -6.71
C ASP A 64 -0.73 -5.74 -6.26
N LYS A 65 -0.35 -6.63 -7.18
CA LYS A 65 0.72 -7.62 -6.97
C LYS A 65 1.80 -7.48 -8.02
N LYS A 66 3.04 -7.37 -7.55
CA LYS A 66 4.23 -7.43 -8.41
C LYS A 66 4.98 -8.73 -8.15
N ASP A 67 5.19 -9.53 -9.19
CA ASP A 67 5.89 -10.80 -9.07
C ASP A 67 7.33 -10.61 -8.59
N LYS A 68 7.78 -11.50 -7.72
CA LYS A 68 9.18 -11.61 -7.33
C LYS A 68 9.99 -12.23 -8.45
N TRP A 69 11.22 -11.77 -8.60
CA TRP A 69 12.17 -12.44 -9.48
C TRP A 69 12.62 -13.78 -8.89
N ALA A 70 12.75 -13.86 -7.56
CA ALA A 70 13.12 -15.08 -6.85
C ALA A 70 12.39 -15.18 -5.51
N LYS A 71 12.10 -16.41 -5.05
CA LYS A 71 11.44 -16.65 -3.75
C LYS A 71 12.21 -16.10 -2.55
N THR A 72 13.54 -16.00 -2.68
CA THR A 72 14.43 -15.46 -1.63
C THR A 72 14.53 -13.94 -1.65
N GLU A 73 13.87 -13.27 -2.60
CA GLU A 73 13.89 -11.81 -2.70
C GLU A 73 13.16 -11.22 -1.50
N LYS A 74 13.89 -10.34 -0.80
CA LYS A 74 13.40 -9.64 0.40
C LYS A 74 12.98 -8.23 0.04
N LEU A 75 11.98 -7.73 0.75
CA LEU A 75 11.66 -6.31 0.72
C LEU A 75 12.66 -5.55 1.59
N ASN A 76 13.34 -4.59 0.98
CA ASN A 76 14.24 -3.64 1.63
C ASN A 76 13.96 -2.26 1.05
N ARG A 77 14.57 -1.21 1.62
CA ARG A 77 14.29 0.16 1.22
C ARG A 77 14.53 0.44 -0.27
N PRO A 78 15.68 0.08 -0.89
CA PRO A 78 15.86 0.27 -2.33
C PRO A 78 14.83 -0.47 -3.19
N LYS A 79 14.43 -1.69 -2.79
CA LYS A 79 13.39 -2.45 -3.50
C LYS A 79 12.02 -1.80 -3.34
N ALA A 80 11.67 -1.32 -2.14
CA ALA A 80 10.43 -0.59 -1.88
C ALA A 80 10.36 0.68 -2.74
N GLU A 81 11.43 1.49 -2.77
CA GLU A 81 11.52 2.67 -3.64
C GLU A 81 11.31 2.29 -5.11
N LYS A 82 11.96 1.22 -5.58
CA LYS A 82 11.78 0.74 -6.95
C LYS A 82 10.35 0.27 -7.23
N LEU A 83 9.68 -0.41 -6.29
CA LEU A 83 8.28 -0.81 -6.47
C LEU A 83 7.37 0.41 -6.60
N LEU A 84 7.55 1.42 -5.73
CA LEU A 84 6.72 2.63 -5.70
C LEU A 84 6.92 3.52 -6.94
N ILE A 85 8.15 3.63 -7.44
CA ILE A 85 8.48 4.38 -8.67
C ILE A 85 7.86 3.75 -9.91
N ASN A 86 7.77 2.41 -9.95
CA ASN A 86 7.21 1.68 -11.08
C ASN A 86 5.76 1.23 -10.81
N ASP A 87 5.08 1.82 -9.83
CA ASP A 87 3.65 1.59 -9.64
C ASP A 87 2.88 2.43 -10.65
N GLU A 88 2.15 1.77 -11.54
CA GLU A 88 1.35 2.38 -12.60
C GLU A 88 -0.09 2.68 -12.13
N LEU A 89 -0.35 2.51 -10.82
CA LEU A 89 -1.64 2.73 -10.16
C LEU A 89 -2.77 1.81 -10.64
N GLU A 90 -2.44 0.76 -11.40
CA GLU A 90 -3.36 -0.33 -11.69
C GLU A 90 -3.61 -1.18 -10.44
N ASN A 91 -4.82 -1.73 -10.32
CA ASN A 91 -5.21 -2.62 -9.25
C ASN A 91 -5.61 -4.00 -9.79
N TRP A 92 -5.21 -5.05 -9.08
CA TRP A 92 -5.69 -6.41 -9.32
C TRP A 92 -7.02 -6.66 -8.62
N ASP A 93 -7.23 -5.98 -7.50
CA ASP A 93 -8.42 -6.09 -6.64
C ASP A 93 -8.65 -4.77 -5.90
N TYR A 94 -9.90 -4.54 -5.45
CA TYR A 94 -10.24 -3.41 -4.59
C TYR A 94 -11.44 -3.72 -3.71
N GLU A 95 -11.56 -2.97 -2.62
CA GLU A 95 -12.67 -3.11 -1.67
C GLU A 95 -12.99 -1.76 -1.04
N VAL A 96 -14.26 -1.52 -0.75
CA VAL A 96 -14.77 -0.23 -0.26
C VAL A 96 -15.12 -0.32 1.22
N TYR A 97 -14.84 0.76 1.94
CA TYR A 97 -15.03 0.89 3.38
C TYR A 97 -15.65 2.25 3.72
N ASP A 98 -16.44 2.28 4.80
CA ASP A 98 -17.11 3.49 5.28
C ASP A 98 -16.22 4.38 6.17
N CYS A 99 -15.03 3.91 6.56
CA CYS A 99 -14.06 4.69 7.30
C CYS A 99 -12.61 4.24 7.05
N LEU A 100 -11.66 5.13 7.37
CA LEU A 100 -10.23 4.86 7.19
C LEU A 100 -9.73 3.78 8.14
N GLU A 101 -10.25 3.72 9.36
CA GLU A 101 -9.85 2.72 10.36
C GLU A 101 -10.15 1.30 9.86
N ASP A 102 -11.36 1.04 9.36
CA ASP A 102 -11.74 -0.29 8.84
C ASP A 102 -10.90 -0.66 7.60
N ALA A 103 -10.63 0.32 6.73
CA ALA A 103 -9.78 0.14 5.56
C ALA A 103 -8.35 -0.28 5.96
N ILE A 104 -7.79 0.31 7.01
CA ILE A 104 -6.47 -0.05 7.55
C ILE A 104 -6.53 -1.41 8.26
N GLU A 105 -7.56 -1.67 9.05
CA GLU A 105 -7.73 -2.95 9.77
C GLU A 105 -7.84 -4.13 8.80
N SER A 106 -8.44 -3.93 7.62
CA SER A 106 -8.47 -4.92 6.54
C SER A 106 -7.09 -5.35 6.02
N LEU A 107 -6.08 -4.49 6.16
CA LEU A 107 -4.70 -4.78 5.78
C LEU A 107 -3.90 -5.40 6.93
N ASP A 108 -4.36 -5.22 8.17
CA ASP A 108 -3.66 -5.66 9.36
C ASP A 108 -3.71 -7.18 9.57
N ASP A 109 -4.87 -7.78 9.28
CA ASP A 109 -5.19 -9.20 9.53
C ASP A 109 -4.84 -9.67 10.97
N GLY A 110 -4.80 -8.73 11.93
CA GLY A 110 -4.50 -8.97 13.35
C GLY A 110 -3.01 -9.11 13.70
N PHE A 111 -2.07 -8.81 12.79
CA PHE A 111 -0.62 -8.95 13.02
C PHE A 111 0.11 -7.65 13.38
N GLY A 112 -0.60 -6.52 13.35
CA GLY A 112 -0.02 -5.18 13.40
C GLY A 112 0.45 -4.69 12.02
N ILE A 113 0.49 -3.38 11.83
CA ILE A 113 1.12 -2.75 10.65
C ILE A 113 2.43 -2.09 11.12
N ASN A 114 3.51 -2.35 10.39
CA ASN A 114 4.79 -1.67 10.66
C ASN A 114 4.78 -0.27 10.05
N ASN A 115 5.40 0.72 10.69
CA ASN A 115 5.51 2.07 10.12
C ASN A 115 6.96 2.39 9.73
N LEU A 116 7.19 2.81 8.47
CA LEU A 116 8.51 3.15 7.97
C LEU A 116 9.03 4.51 8.51
N SER A 117 8.16 5.46 8.85
CA SER A 117 8.56 6.80 9.31
C SER A 117 9.13 6.79 10.72
N GLU A 118 8.77 5.81 11.55
CA GLU A 118 9.24 5.66 12.94
C GLU A 118 10.74 5.37 13.07
N VAL A 119 11.43 5.09 11.95
CA VAL A 119 12.83 4.64 11.94
C VAL A 119 13.77 5.67 11.29
N ALA A 120 13.28 6.89 11.01
CA ALA A 120 14.06 8.01 10.49
C ALA A 120 14.72 8.88 11.60
N ARG A 121 15.00 8.31 12.78
CA ARG A 121 15.76 8.95 13.87
C ARG A 121 17.11 8.27 14.11
#